data_AF-A0A915IMY8-F1
#
_entry.id   AF-A0A915IMY8-F1
#
_cell.length_a   1.000
_cell.length_b   1.000
_cell.length_c   1.000
_cell.angle_alpha   90.00
_cell.angle_beta   90.00
_cell.angle_gamma   90.00
#
_symmetry.space_group_name_H-M   'P 1'
#
loop_
_entity.id
_entity.type
_entity.pdbx_description
1 polymer ?
#
loop_
_entity_poly.entity_id
_entity_poly.type
_entity_poly.pdbx_seq_one_letter_code
_entity_poly.pdbx_strand_id
1 'polypeptide(L)'
;MSRFIEMLHEGCETMINDQPLLNELRRRKFDIAVAHMATFSSGLMIDYLAWELGAPSPPSFVPQLMTAYTDRMTFWQRCRNFGATVMLAYFYRRKMVEPGNKIFRRRFGQDFPDVSRLAAKSSLLLVNSEELLDYPRPILHKILYIGGIGLSVPQQLDEYWLNIVEDRAYQGVVVFSLGSIANTTLMPYAWKKTFVETFAQFPNYKVVWKFDGDLSMFEVPKNVIISKWLPQVDLFGTQYLEVATEVCLTSIRK
;
A
#
# COMPACT_ATOMS: atom_id res chain seq x y z
N MET A 1 1.98 -10.52 11.48
CA MET A 1 2.31 -9.11 11.81
C MET A 1 3.71 -8.96 12.39
N SER A 2 4.18 -9.83 13.31
CA SER A 2 5.55 -9.74 13.89
C SER A 2 6.66 -9.74 12.84
N ARG A 3 6.67 -10.71 11.92
CA ARG A 3 7.69 -10.84 10.86
C ARG A 3 7.78 -9.62 9.93
N PHE A 4 6.66 -8.94 9.70
CA PHE A 4 6.64 -7.71 8.90
C PHE A 4 7.32 -6.54 9.63
N ILE A 5 7.03 -6.38 10.92
CA ILE A 5 7.67 -5.36 11.77
C ILE A 5 9.17 -5.65 11.92
N GLU A 6 9.56 -6.92 12.07
CA GLU A 6 10.96 -7.35 12.09
C GLU A 6 11.68 -6.98 10.79
N MET A 7 11.08 -7.27 9.63
CA MET A 7 11.62 -6.87 8.33
C MET A 7 11.85 -5.37 8.21
N LEU A 8 10.94 -4.54 8.74
CA LEU A 8 11.11 -3.08 8.75
C LEU A 8 12.28 -2.64 9.63
N HIS A 9 12.46 -3.27 10.80
CA HIS A 9 13.60 -2.98 11.67
C HIS A 9 14.93 -3.42 11.05
N GLU A 10 14.96 -4.62 10.47
CA GLU A 10 16.14 -5.14 9.77
C GLU A 10 16.53 -4.22 8.61
N GLY A 11 15.55 -3.81 7.78
CA GLY A 11 15.80 -2.86 6.68
C GLY A 11 16.36 -1.53 7.17
N CYS A 12 15.82 -1.00 8.27
CA CYS A 12 16.34 0.21 8.90
C CYS A 12 17.78 0.01 9.39
N GLU A 13 18.06 -1.09 10.09
CA GLU A 13 19.38 -1.41 10.64
C GLU A 13 20.43 -1.64 9.54
N THR A 14 20.06 -2.34 8.46
CA THR A 14 20.92 -2.53 7.29
C THR A 14 21.28 -1.18 6.66
N MET A 15 20.31 -0.31 6.42
CA MET A 15 20.54 1.00 5.79
C MET A 15 21.48 1.90 6.61
N ILE A 16 21.29 1.99 7.93
CA ILE A 16 22.13 2.86 8.77
C ILE A 16 23.55 2.33 9.01
N ASN A 17 23.76 1.04 8.74
CA ASN A 17 25.07 0.39 8.87
C ASN A 17 25.84 0.34 7.55
N ASP A 18 25.22 0.71 6.42
CA ASP A 18 25.86 0.82 5.12
C ASP A 18 26.76 2.08 5.04
N GLN A 19 28.04 1.92 5.41
CA GLN A 19 29.02 3.02 5.38
C GLN A 19 29.27 3.58 3.98
N PRO A 20 29.44 2.76 2.91
CA PRO A 20 29.53 3.28 1.55
C PRO A 20 28.36 4.20 1.20
N LEU A 21 27.12 3.78 1.47
CA LEU A 21 25.93 4.60 1.24
C LEU A 21 25.97 5.89 2.05
N LEU A 22 26.24 5.82 3.36
CA LEU A 22 26.28 7.01 4.22
C LEU A 22 27.37 8.00 3.80
N ASN A 23 28.53 7.51 3.36
CA ASN A 23 29.61 8.35 2.88
C ASN A 23 29.24 9.03 1.55
N GLU A 24 28.60 8.30 0.64
CA GLU A 24 28.09 8.86 -0.60
C GLU A 24 27.01 9.92 -0.34
N LEU A 25 26.09 9.66 0.59
CA LEU A 25 25.04 10.60 0.99
C LEU A 25 25.61 11.88 1.63
N ARG A 26 26.71 11.78 2.39
CA ARG A 26 27.39 12.97 2.94
C ARG A 26 28.17 13.73 1.88
N ARG A 27 28.74 13.02 0.90
CA ARG A 27 29.54 13.61 -0.18
C ARG A 27 28.67 14.38 -1.15
N ARG A 28 27.51 13.83 -1.49
CA ARG A 28 26.51 14.52 -2.31
C ARG A 28 25.81 15.58 -1.46
N LYS A 29 26.05 16.85 -1.76
CA LYS A 29 25.34 17.96 -1.13
C LYS A 29 23.94 18.03 -1.74
N PHE A 30 22.94 17.49 -1.03
CA PHE A 30 21.54 17.57 -1.43
C PHE A 30 20.87 18.80 -0.82
N ASP A 31 20.03 19.47 -1.59
CA ASP A 31 19.17 20.55 -1.10
C ASP A 31 17.89 20.00 -0.45
N ILE A 32 17.45 18.82 -0.87
CA ILE A 32 16.21 18.17 -0.41
C ILE A 32 16.48 16.67 -0.20
N ALA A 33 16.00 16.15 0.93
CA ALA A 33 15.95 14.72 1.21
C ALA A 33 14.48 14.28 1.30
N VAL A 34 14.11 13.29 0.50
CA VAL A 34 12.78 12.66 0.54
C VAL A 34 12.94 11.27 1.13
N ALA A 35 12.30 11.03 2.27
CA ALA A 35 12.27 9.72 2.91
C ALA A 35 10.89 9.10 2.72
N HIS A 36 10.85 7.92 2.12
CA HIS A 36 9.62 7.16 1.98
C HIS A 36 9.42 6.30 3.23
N MET A 37 8.29 6.46 3.93
CA MET A 37 7.90 5.56 5.02
C MET A 37 7.11 4.38 4.42
N ALA A 38 7.53 3.15 4.71
CA ALA A 38 7.07 1.92 4.06
C ALA A 38 5.53 1.75 4.01
N THR A 39 5.10 1.19 2.89
CA THR A 39 3.82 1.35 2.18
C THR A 39 2.64 0.51 2.69
N PHE A 40 1.47 1.14 2.81
CA PHE A 40 0.26 0.67 2.14
C PHE A 40 0.11 1.52 0.88
N SER A 41 0.16 0.91 -0.31
CA SER A 41 0.36 1.58 -1.60
C SER A 41 -0.80 2.46 -2.09
N SER A 42 -1.92 2.44 -1.38
CA SER A 42 -3.08 3.29 -1.64
C SER A 42 -3.90 3.32 -0.36
N GLY A 43 -3.80 4.42 0.38
CA GLY A 43 -4.50 4.55 1.64
C GLY A 43 -4.65 6.00 2.03
N LEU A 44 -5.73 6.24 2.76
CA LEU A 44 -6.00 7.48 3.48
C LEU A 44 -4.78 7.85 4.32
N MET A 45 -4.58 9.14 4.58
CA MET A 45 -3.44 9.57 5.40
C MET A 45 -3.49 8.89 6.77
N ILE A 46 -2.40 8.22 7.17
CA ILE A 46 -2.37 7.49 8.44
C ILE A 46 -2.25 8.48 9.61
N ASP A 47 -3.12 8.32 10.63
CA ASP A 47 -3.25 9.27 11.74
C ASP A 47 -1.96 9.58 12.50
N TYR A 48 -1.11 8.57 12.74
CA TYR A 48 0.13 8.80 13.48
C TYR A 48 1.09 9.71 12.69
N LEU A 49 1.10 9.65 11.35
CA LEU A 49 1.91 10.55 10.52
C LEU A 49 1.43 11.99 10.65
N ALA A 50 0.11 12.19 10.66
CA ALA A 50 -0.49 13.50 10.90
C ALA A 50 -0.06 14.04 12.27
N TRP A 51 -0.10 13.21 13.32
CA TRP A 51 0.32 13.63 14.67
C TRP A 51 1.79 13.95 14.79
N GLU A 52 2.68 13.18 14.15
CA GLU A 52 4.13 13.46 14.14
C GLU A 52 4.41 14.87 13.59
N LEU A 53 3.59 15.33 12.64
CA LEU A 53 3.70 16.66 12.04
C LEU A 53 2.87 17.75 12.72
N GLY A 54 2.17 17.40 13.80
CA GLY A 54 1.32 18.32 14.55
C GLY A 54 -0.04 18.58 13.91
N ALA A 55 -0.45 17.82 12.89
CA ALA A 55 -1.79 17.90 12.34
C ALA A 55 -2.78 17.14 13.24
N PRO A 56 -3.90 17.77 13.66
CA PRO A 56 -4.87 17.10 14.51
C PRO A 56 -5.63 16.02 13.72
N SER A 57 -5.80 14.84 14.34
CA SER A 57 -6.71 13.79 13.87
C SER A 57 -7.76 13.48 14.93
N PRO A 58 -8.92 14.17 14.94
CA PRO A 58 -9.94 13.98 15.96
C PRO A 58 -10.69 12.65 15.76
N PRO A 59 -10.63 11.71 16.72
CA PRO A 59 -11.28 10.40 16.59
C PRO A 59 -12.81 10.45 16.70
N SER A 60 -13.40 11.62 16.89
CA SER A 60 -14.85 11.82 16.90
C SER A 60 -15.47 11.78 15.51
N PHE A 61 -14.69 12.06 14.45
CA PHE A 61 -15.14 12.05 13.06
C PHE A 61 -14.09 11.56 12.07
N VAL A 62 -12.81 11.42 12.45
CA VAL A 62 -11.80 10.75 11.63
C VAL A 62 -11.75 9.28 12.03
N PRO A 63 -12.19 8.34 11.17
CA PRO A 63 -12.18 6.91 11.48
C PRO A 63 -10.76 6.34 11.38
N GLN A 64 -10.43 5.45 12.31
CA GLN A 64 -9.13 4.80 12.36
C GLN A 64 -9.04 3.64 11.36
N LEU A 65 -7.88 3.43 10.73
CA LEU A 65 -7.60 2.51 9.61
C LEU A 65 -8.09 1.05 9.82
N MET A 66 -8.32 0.62 11.06
CA MET A 66 -8.71 -0.74 11.41
C MET A 66 -10.14 -0.87 11.95
N THR A 67 -10.93 0.20 11.96
CA THR A 67 -12.27 0.21 12.58
C THR A 67 -13.42 -0.05 11.63
N ALA A 68 -13.17 -0.02 10.31
CA ALA A 68 -14.18 -0.09 9.25
C ALA A 68 -15.33 0.94 9.43
N TYR A 69 -15.08 2.04 10.15
CA TYR A 69 -16.01 3.15 10.32
C TYR A 69 -15.81 4.20 9.23
N THR A 70 -16.80 5.07 9.08
CA THR A 70 -16.76 6.25 8.22
C THR A 70 -16.70 7.53 9.05
N ASP A 71 -16.76 8.69 8.41
CA ASP A 71 -16.94 10.00 9.04
C ASP A 71 -18.25 10.15 9.81
N ARG A 72 -19.23 9.27 9.56
CA ARG A 72 -20.53 9.22 10.24
C ARG A 72 -20.57 8.12 11.28
N MET A 73 -20.23 8.49 12.52
CA MET A 73 -20.23 7.58 13.66
C MET A 73 -21.28 7.94 14.71
N THR A 74 -21.96 6.92 15.23
CA THR A 74 -22.73 6.99 16.49
C THR A 74 -21.81 7.23 17.68
N PHE A 75 -22.36 7.64 18.83
CA PHE A 75 -21.60 7.84 20.06
C PHE A 75 -20.71 6.64 20.42
N TRP A 76 -21.26 5.42 20.38
CA TRP A 76 -20.51 4.21 20.71
C TRP A 76 -19.43 3.86 19.70
N GLN A 77 -19.66 4.12 18.41
CA GLN A 77 -18.63 4.00 17.39
C GLN A 77 -17.49 4.99 17.63
N ARG A 78 -17.80 6.23 18.02
CA ARG A 78 -16.77 7.23 18.39
C ARG A 78 -15.95 6.78 19.60
N CYS A 79 -16.58 6.23 20.63
CA CYS A 79 -15.86 5.68 21.79
C CYS A 79 -14.92 4.53 21.40
N ARG A 80 -15.38 3.62 20.54
CA ARG A 80 -14.55 2.52 20.01
C ARG A 80 -13.43 3.03 19.11
N ASN A 81 -13.72 4.01 18.27
CA ASN A 81 -12.75 4.64 17.39
C ASN A 81 -11.66 5.37 18.19
N PHE A 82 -12.03 6.08 19.25
CA PHE A 82 -11.10 6.66 20.21
C PHE A 82 -10.21 5.59 20.87
N GLY A 83 -10.80 4.49 21.34
CA GLY A 83 -10.05 3.36 21.89
C GLY A 83 -9.06 2.76 20.88
N ALA A 84 -9.49 2.56 19.63
CA ALA A 84 -8.64 2.08 18.55
C ALA A 84 -7.51 3.06 18.23
N THR A 85 -7.79 4.37 18.28
CA THR A 85 -6.82 5.45 18.05
C THR A 85 -5.73 5.45 19.12
N VAL A 86 -6.09 5.39 20.40
CA VAL A 86 -5.14 5.28 21.51
C VAL A 86 -4.32 3.98 21.42
N MET A 87 -4.97 2.88 21.10
CA MET A 87 -4.32 1.58 20.94
C MET A 87 -3.30 1.59 19.79
N LEU A 88 -3.64 2.17 18.64
CA LEU A 88 -2.72 2.28 17.51
C LEU A 88 -1.53 3.19 17.84
N ALA A 89 -1.77 4.33 18.52
CA ALA A 89 -0.72 5.22 18.99
C ALA A 89 0.30 4.48 19.88
N TYR A 90 -0.21 3.69 20.84
CA TYR A 90 0.59 2.87 21.73
C TYR A 90 1.41 1.82 20.97
N PHE A 91 0.78 1.09 20.05
CA PHE A 91 1.47 0.08 19.24
C PHE A 91 2.54 0.71 18.34
N TYR A 92 2.24 1.83 17.68
CA TYR A 92 3.21 2.56 16.86
C TYR A 92 4.45 2.96 17.68
N ARG A 93 4.25 3.57 18.86
CA ARG A 93 5.35 3.96 19.74
C ARG A 93 6.18 2.75 20.17
N ARG A 94 5.54 1.69 20.67
CA ARG A 94 6.21 0.49 21.20
C ARG A 94 6.88 -0.37 20.14
N LYS A 95 6.30 -0.45 18.94
CA LYS A 95 6.70 -1.41 17.91
C LYS A 95 7.48 -0.79 16.77
N MET A 96 7.44 0.53 16.56
CA MET A 96 8.19 1.22 15.51
C MET A 96 9.19 2.22 16.10
N VAL A 97 8.70 3.17 16.91
CA VAL A 97 9.51 4.30 17.39
C VAL A 97 10.57 3.88 18.41
N GLU A 98 10.20 3.14 19.45
CA GLU A 98 11.13 2.68 20.49
C GLU A 98 12.24 1.76 19.93
N PRO A 99 11.94 0.75 19.08
CA PRO A 99 12.98 -0.03 18.42
C PRO A 99 13.85 0.81 17.47
N GLY A 100 13.26 1.71 16.68
CA GLY A 100 14.00 2.64 15.83
C GLY A 100 14.99 3.48 16.65
N ASN A 101 14.53 4.09 17.75
CA ASN A 101 15.40 4.82 18.68
C ASN A 101 16.57 3.98 19.18
N LYS A 102 16.35 2.70 19.51
CA LYS A 102 17.42 1.79 19.95
C LYS A 102 18.43 1.55 18.83
N ILE A 103 17.96 1.31 17.60
CA ILE A 103 18.81 1.09 16.43
C ILE A 103 19.69 2.32 16.17
N PHE A 104 19.11 3.52 16.12
CA PHE A 104 19.86 4.76 15.92
C PHE A 104 20.83 5.06 17.07
N ARG A 105 20.41 4.90 18.34
CA ARG A 105 21.29 5.15 19.50
C ARG A 105 22.46 4.18 19.61
N ARG A 106 22.29 2.92 19.20
CA ARG A 106 23.39 1.96 19.10
C ARG A 106 24.47 2.43 18.12
N ARG A 107 24.07 3.03 16.99
CA ARG A 107 24.99 3.44 15.92
C ARG A 107 25.59 4.83 16.12
N PHE A 108 24.81 5.79 16.61
CA PHE A 108 25.18 7.20 16.68
C PHE A 108 25.38 7.74 18.10
N GLY A 109 25.19 6.91 19.13
CA GLY A 109 25.35 7.27 20.54
C GLY A 109 24.03 7.46 21.27
N GLN A 110 24.06 7.35 22.61
CA GLN A 110 22.85 7.39 23.45
C GLN A 110 22.12 8.74 23.41
N ASP A 111 22.84 9.82 23.10
CA ASP A 111 22.29 11.17 22.98
C ASP A 111 21.54 11.42 21.66
N PHE A 112 21.48 10.42 20.76
CA PHE A 112 20.74 10.56 19.52
C PHE A 112 19.25 10.86 19.80
N PRO A 113 18.68 11.91 19.15
CA PRO A 113 17.33 12.37 19.44
C PRO A 113 16.28 11.32 19.09
N ASP A 114 15.11 11.45 19.71
CA ASP A 114 13.96 10.60 19.42
C ASP A 114 13.55 10.73 17.93
N VAL A 115 13.36 9.61 17.24
CA VAL A 115 13.03 9.60 15.81
C VAL A 115 11.69 10.28 15.52
N SER A 116 10.71 10.25 16.44
CA SER A 116 9.47 11.04 16.32
C SER A 116 9.78 12.55 16.31
N ARG A 117 10.70 12.99 17.17
CA ARG A 117 11.13 14.40 17.22
C ARG A 117 11.86 14.82 15.94
N LEU A 118 12.55 13.90 15.28
CA LEU A 118 13.14 14.14 13.97
C LEU A 118 12.06 14.22 12.87
N ALA A 119 11.08 13.31 12.89
CA ALA A 119 9.95 13.33 11.97
C ALA A 119 9.15 14.64 12.07
N ALA A 120 8.92 15.15 13.28
CA ALA A 120 8.24 16.42 13.54
C ALA A 120 8.95 17.66 12.97
N LYS A 121 10.26 17.56 12.69
CA LYS A 121 11.03 18.64 12.06
C LYS A 121 10.94 18.64 10.53
N SER A 122 10.29 17.65 9.93
CA SER A 122 10.12 17.63 8.48
C SER A 122 9.31 18.82 7.99
N SER A 123 9.73 19.37 6.84
CA SER A 123 9.10 20.55 6.25
C SER A 123 7.75 20.23 5.62
N LEU A 124 7.65 19.04 4.99
CA LEU A 124 6.50 18.61 4.21
C LEU A 124 6.20 17.12 4.42
N LEU A 125 4.92 16.78 4.38
CA LEU A 125 4.39 15.44 4.19
C LEU A 125 3.70 15.36 2.84
N LEU A 126 4.20 14.45 2.02
CA LEU A 126 3.67 14.16 0.71
C LEU A 126 2.77 12.93 0.81
N VAL A 127 1.46 13.12 0.63
CA VAL A 127 0.47 12.04 0.70
C VAL A 127 0.12 11.63 -0.73
N ASN A 128 0.47 10.40 -1.12
CA ASN A 128 0.11 9.87 -2.44
C ASN A 128 -1.34 9.36 -2.45
N SER A 129 -2.29 10.28 -2.24
CA SER A 129 -3.74 10.06 -2.37
C SER A 129 -4.38 11.32 -2.95
N GLU A 130 -5.57 11.17 -3.51
CA GLU A 130 -6.47 12.29 -3.77
C GLU A 130 -7.10 12.75 -2.44
N GLU A 131 -7.18 14.06 -2.22
CA GLU A 131 -7.72 14.64 -0.98
C GLU A 131 -9.22 14.34 -0.86
N LEU A 132 -9.95 14.39 -1.99
CA LEU A 132 -11.39 14.12 -2.04
C LEU A 132 -11.76 12.66 -1.72
N LEU A 133 -10.78 11.75 -1.76
CA LEU A 133 -10.97 10.36 -1.34
C LEU A 133 -10.66 10.14 0.15
N ASP A 134 -10.07 11.14 0.83
CA ASP A 134 -9.78 11.09 2.25
C ASP A 134 -10.99 11.48 3.11
N TYR A 135 -11.00 11.07 4.37
CA TYR A 135 -12.02 11.53 5.32
C TYR A 135 -11.80 13.01 5.68
N PRO A 136 -12.89 13.76 5.92
CA PRO A 136 -12.78 15.16 6.30
C PRO A 136 -11.96 15.29 7.58
N ARG A 137 -10.83 15.98 7.48
CA ARG A 137 -9.89 16.16 8.58
C ARG A 137 -9.16 17.49 8.52
N PRO A 138 -8.66 18.01 9.65
CA PRO A 138 -7.79 19.17 9.63
C PRO A 138 -6.49 18.88 8.89
N ILE A 139 -6.15 19.72 7.92
CA ILE A 139 -4.88 19.68 7.20
C ILE A 139 -4.04 20.92 7.50
N LEU A 140 -2.72 20.75 7.54
CA LEU A 140 -1.76 21.85 7.67
C LEU A 140 -1.15 22.14 6.30
N HIS A 141 -0.66 23.36 6.09
CA HIS A 141 0.08 23.75 4.87
C HIS A 141 1.36 22.92 4.61
N LYS A 142 1.79 22.12 5.59
CA LYS A 142 2.88 21.15 5.45
C LYS A 142 2.43 19.83 4.81
N ILE A 143 1.14 19.56 4.72
CA ILE A 143 0.59 18.32 4.17
C ILE A 143 0.12 18.61 2.75
N LEU A 144 0.72 17.94 1.78
CA LEU A 144 0.40 18.08 0.36
C LEU A 144 -0.05 16.74 -0.19
N TYR A 145 -1.27 16.72 -0.72
CA TYR A 145 -1.79 15.59 -1.47
C TYR A 145 -1.21 15.64 -2.88
N ILE A 146 -0.46 14.60 -3.25
CA ILE A 146 0.20 14.44 -4.55
C ILE A 146 -0.23 13.12 -5.22
N GLY A 147 -1.51 12.78 -5.05
CA GLY A 147 -2.10 11.59 -5.62
C GLY A 147 -1.76 11.44 -7.10
N GLY A 148 -1.22 10.28 -7.47
CA GLY A 148 -0.95 9.95 -8.85
C GLY A 148 0.34 10.54 -9.44
N ILE A 149 1.17 11.23 -8.65
CA ILE A 149 2.44 11.80 -9.15
C ILE A 149 3.39 10.77 -9.77
N GLY A 150 3.30 9.52 -9.32
CA GLY A 150 4.09 8.39 -9.80
C GLY A 150 3.38 7.51 -10.84
N LEU A 151 2.16 7.88 -11.26
CA LEU A 151 1.44 7.12 -12.28
C LEU A 151 1.97 7.49 -13.67
N SER A 152 2.38 6.46 -14.39
CA SER A 152 2.72 6.58 -15.81
C SER A 152 1.46 6.86 -16.63
N VAL A 153 1.61 7.56 -17.74
CA VAL A 153 0.55 7.64 -18.76
C VAL A 153 0.41 6.24 -19.39
N PRO A 154 -0.82 5.68 -19.47
CA PRO A 154 -1.06 4.41 -20.16
C PRO A 154 -0.52 4.45 -21.59
N GLN A 155 0.28 3.45 -21.94
CA GLN A 155 0.79 3.24 -23.28
C GLN A 155 -0.11 2.28 -24.04
N GLN A 156 0.10 2.19 -25.35
CA GLN A 156 -0.59 1.21 -26.17
C GLN A 156 -0.14 -0.19 -25.77
N LEU A 157 -1.11 -1.08 -25.50
CA LEU A 157 -0.85 -2.49 -25.26
C LEU A 157 -0.19 -3.14 -26.49
N ASP A 158 0.68 -4.11 -26.25
CA ASP A 158 1.21 -4.95 -27.32
C ASP A 158 0.11 -5.85 -27.92
N GLU A 159 0.43 -6.49 -29.05
CA GLU A 159 -0.51 -7.36 -29.76
C GLU A 159 -1.04 -8.51 -28.89
N TYR A 160 -0.22 -9.04 -27.97
CA TYR A 160 -0.62 -10.11 -27.08
C TYR A 160 -1.73 -9.66 -26.13
N TRP A 161 -1.54 -8.52 -25.45
CA TRP A 161 -2.54 -7.99 -24.52
C TRP A 161 -3.77 -7.42 -25.24
N LEU A 162 -3.59 -6.81 -26.42
CA LEU A 162 -4.71 -6.38 -27.27
C LEU A 162 -5.62 -7.55 -27.63
N ASN A 163 -5.06 -8.67 -28.09
CA ASN A 163 -5.85 -9.87 -28.41
C ASN A 163 -6.62 -10.42 -27.21
N ILE A 164 -6.11 -10.24 -25.98
CA ILE A 164 -6.80 -10.65 -24.75
C ILE A 164 -7.97 -9.71 -24.42
N VAL A 165 -7.75 -8.40 -24.50
CA VAL A 165 -8.76 -7.41 -24.09
C VAL A 165 -9.84 -7.19 -25.16
N GLU A 166 -9.54 -7.45 -26.42
CA GLU A 166 -10.48 -7.31 -27.55
C GLU A 166 -11.21 -8.60 -27.93
N ASP A 167 -11.01 -9.68 -27.17
CA ASP A 167 -11.64 -10.98 -27.40
C ASP A 167 -13.16 -10.90 -27.20
N ARG A 168 -13.88 -10.73 -28.32
CA ARG A 168 -15.35 -10.60 -28.36
C ARG A 168 -16.11 -11.85 -27.94
N ALA A 169 -15.44 -12.97 -27.71
CA ALA A 169 -16.07 -14.14 -27.09
C ALA A 169 -16.40 -13.89 -25.61
N TYR A 170 -15.83 -12.85 -25.01
CA TYR A 170 -16.02 -12.47 -23.61
C TYR A 170 -16.64 -11.07 -23.51
N GLN A 171 -17.35 -10.83 -22.41
CA GLN A 171 -18.01 -9.57 -22.10
C GLN A 171 -17.02 -8.49 -21.66
N GLY A 172 -15.87 -8.90 -21.13
CA GLY A 172 -14.79 -8.01 -20.72
C GLY A 172 -13.69 -8.75 -19.98
N VAL A 173 -12.72 -7.99 -19.46
CA VAL A 173 -11.56 -8.52 -18.75
C VAL A 173 -11.61 -8.19 -17.27
N VAL A 174 -11.32 -9.19 -16.44
CA VAL A 174 -11.07 -9.07 -15.01
C VAL A 174 -9.59 -9.25 -14.76
N VAL A 175 -8.95 -8.27 -14.12
CA VAL A 175 -7.54 -8.39 -13.69
C VAL A 175 -7.49 -8.71 -12.20
N PHE A 176 -6.80 -9.79 -11.84
CA PHE A 176 -6.60 -10.21 -10.46
C PHE A 176 -5.12 -10.25 -10.11
N SER A 177 -4.73 -9.50 -9.08
CA SER A 177 -3.34 -9.40 -8.59
C SER A 177 -3.31 -9.27 -7.07
N LEU A 178 -2.37 -9.94 -6.40
CA LEU A 178 -2.13 -9.76 -4.95
C LEU A 178 -1.02 -8.73 -4.66
N GLY A 179 -0.63 -7.95 -5.68
CA GLY A 179 0.47 -7.00 -5.59
C GLY A 179 1.84 -7.67 -5.66
N SER A 180 2.87 -7.01 -5.12
CA SER A 180 4.25 -7.50 -5.04
C SER A 180 4.64 -8.01 -3.65
N ILE A 181 3.90 -7.62 -2.60
CA ILE A 181 4.20 -7.98 -1.20
C ILE A 181 3.75 -9.40 -0.88
N ALA A 182 2.60 -9.83 -1.42
CA ALA A 182 2.10 -11.17 -1.21
C ALA A 182 2.86 -12.19 -2.08
N ASN A 183 3.66 -13.05 -1.45
CA ASN A 183 4.35 -14.12 -2.17
C ASN A 183 3.36 -15.24 -2.54
N THR A 184 2.89 -15.23 -3.79
CA THR A 184 1.89 -16.19 -4.27
C THR A 184 2.41 -17.62 -4.40
N THR A 185 3.72 -17.85 -4.39
CA THR A 185 4.31 -19.20 -4.38
C THR A 185 3.98 -19.96 -3.08
N LEU A 186 3.80 -19.22 -1.98
CA LEU A 186 3.43 -19.75 -0.67
C LEU A 186 1.91 -19.89 -0.47
N MET A 187 1.11 -19.62 -1.50
CA MET A 187 -0.34 -19.71 -1.41
C MET A 187 -0.76 -21.16 -1.09
N PRO A 188 -1.55 -21.40 -0.02
CA PRO A 188 -2.01 -22.75 0.32
C PRO A 188 -2.87 -23.37 -0.77
N TYR A 189 -2.85 -24.70 -0.88
CA TYR A 189 -3.66 -25.46 -1.84
C TYR A 189 -5.14 -25.05 -1.81
N ALA A 190 -5.73 -24.95 -0.62
CA ALA A 190 -7.13 -24.58 -0.45
C ALA A 190 -7.45 -23.22 -1.11
N TRP A 191 -6.55 -22.25 -1.00
CA TRP A 191 -6.77 -20.92 -1.58
C TRP A 191 -6.61 -20.92 -3.09
N LYS A 192 -5.59 -21.62 -3.61
CA LYS A 192 -5.42 -21.82 -5.06
C LYS A 192 -6.67 -22.45 -5.66
N LYS A 193 -7.17 -23.52 -5.03
CA LYS A 193 -8.40 -24.22 -5.43
C LYS A 193 -9.59 -23.27 -5.44
N THR A 194 -9.81 -22.51 -4.37
CA THR A 194 -10.91 -21.54 -4.30
C THR A 194 -10.82 -20.48 -5.40
N PHE A 195 -9.65 -19.92 -5.70
CA PHE A 195 -9.51 -18.94 -6.78
C PHE A 195 -9.84 -19.56 -8.15
N VAL A 196 -9.29 -20.74 -8.45
CA VAL A 196 -9.57 -21.46 -9.70
C VAL A 196 -11.07 -21.74 -9.86
N GLU A 197 -11.72 -22.29 -8.81
CA GLU A 197 -13.16 -22.60 -8.80
C GLU A 197 -14.01 -21.34 -8.89
N THR A 198 -13.56 -20.22 -8.30
CA THR A 198 -14.26 -18.94 -8.39
C THR A 198 -14.19 -18.38 -9.80
N PHE A 199 -13.01 -18.36 -10.42
CA PHE A 199 -12.84 -17.85 -11.78
C PHE A 199 -13.60 -18.69 -12.82
N ALA A 200 -13.75 -19.99 -12.58
CA ALA A 200 -14.56 -20.88 -13.42
C ALA A 200 -16.06 -20.49 -13.44
N GLN A 201 -16.57 -19.84 -12.39
CA GLN A 201 -17.97 -19.41 -12.30
C GLN A 201 -18.28 -18.16 -13.14
N PHE A 202 -17.26 -17.51 -13.70
CA PHE A 202 -17.41 -16.34 -14.57
C PHE A 202 -16.95 -16.64 -16.02
N PRO A 203 -17.54 -17.64 -16.70
CA PRO A 203 -17.06 -18.08 -18.02
C PRO A 203 -17.21 -17.00 -19.11
N ASN A 204 -18.08 -16.02 -18.89
CA ASN A 204 -18.31 -14.91 -19.81
C ASN A 204 -17.24 -13.81 -19.71
N TYR A 205 -16.35 -13.85 -18.72
CA TYR A 205 -15.27 -12.87 -18.54
C TYR A 205 -13.92 -13.54 -18.68
N LYS A 206 -12.98 -12.82 -19.30
CA LYS A 206 -11.58 -13.25 -19.31
C LYS A 206 -10.93 -12.83 -17.98
N VAL A 207 -10.40 -13.77 -17.22
CA VAL A 207 -9.70 -13.48 -15.97
C VAL A 207 -8.20 -13.54 -16.20
N VAL A 208 -7.53 -12.40 -16.10
CA VAL A 208 -6.07 -12.32 -16.11
C VAL A 208 -5.57 -12.35 -14.67
N TRP A 209 -4.99 -13.47 -14.26
CA TRP A 209 -4.47 -13.68 -12.91
C TRP A 209 -2.95 -13.54 -12.88
N LYS A 210 -2.45 -12.50 -12.19
CA LYS A 210 -1.04 -12.40 -11.83
C LYS A 210 -0.70 -13.41 -10.74
N PHE A 211 0.06 -14.45 -11.10
CA PHE A 211 0.42 -15.54 -10.19
C PHE A 211 1.79 -16.12 -10.52
N ASP A 212 2.69 -16.11 -9.52
CA ASP A 212 4.06 -16.62 -9.65
C ASP A 212 4.23 -18.08 -9.18
N GLY A 213 3.17 -18.69 -8.63
CA GLY A 213 3.23 -20.05 -8.08
C GLY A 213 2.92 -21.14 -9.09
N ASP A 214 2.89 -22.39 -8.60
CA ASP A 214 2.49 -23.56 -9.40
C ASP A 214 0.98 -23.86 -9.28
N LEU A 215 0.35 -24.14 -10.43
CA LEU A 215 -1.04 -24.57 -10.59
C LEU A 215 -1.16 -25.89 -11.35
N SER A 216 -0.05 -26.61 -11.58
CA SER A 216 -0.02 -27.89 -12.34
C SER A 216 -0.99 -28.96 -11.81
N MET A 217 -1.40 -28.86 -10.54
CA MET A 217 -2.39 -29.73 -9.91
C MET A 217 -3.86 -29.39 -10.23
N PHE A 218 -4.13 -28.33 -10.98
CA PHE A 218 -5.48 -27.87 -11.32
C PHE A 218 -5.66 -27.81 -12.84
N GLU A 219 -6.85 -28.17 -13.31
CA GLU A 219 -7.27 -27.81 -14.66
C GLU A 219 -7.69 -26.35 -14.66
N VAL A 220 -6.82 -25.48 -15.22
CA VAL A 220 -7.09 -24.05 -15.29
C VAL A 220 -8.21 -23.80 -16.30
N PRO A 221 -9.31 -23.12 -15.92
CA PRO A 221 -10.42 -22.84 -16.82
C PRO A 221 -9.98 -22.05 -18.05
N LYS A 222 -10.61 -22.30 -19.20
CA LYS A 222 -10.25 -21.66 -20.48
C LYS A 222 -10.39 -20.13 -20.47
N ASN A 223 -11.23 -19.60 -19.59
CA ASN A 223 -11.41 -18.16 -19.42
C ASN A 223 -10.33 -17.52 -18.53
N VAL A 224 -9.40 -18.30 -17.96
CA VAL A 224 -8.35 -17.83 -17.06
C VAL A 224 -6.99 -17.82 -17.77
N ILE A 225 -6.31 -16.68 -17.71
CA ILE A 225 -4.95 -16.47 -18.21
C ILE A 225 -4.04 -16.25 -17.01
N ILE A 226 -3.03 -17.10 -16.86
CA ILE A 226 -2.01 -16.95 -15.81
C ILE A 226 -0.84 -16.17 -16.37
N SER A 227 -0.44 -15.10 -15.67
CA SER A 227 0.76 -14.34 -16.03
C SER A 227 1.62 -14.07 -14.80
N LYS A 228 2.94 -13.99 -14.98
CA LYS A 228 3.87 -13.53 -13.93
C LYS A 228 3.94 -12.00 -13.88
N TRP A 229 3.63 -11.34 -14.98
CA TRP A 229 3.75 -9.90 -15.13
C TRP A 229 2.56 -9.30 -15.88
N LEU A 230 2.14 -8.10 -15.49
CA LEU A 230 1.03 -7.38 -16.11
C LEU A 230 1.46 -5.96 -16.46
N PRO A 231 1.13 -5.45 -17.67
CA PRO A 231 1.22 -4.03 -17.98
C PRO A 231 0.02 -3.32 -17.30
N GLN A 232 0.08 -3.23 -15.97
CA GLN A 232 -1.08 -2.91 -15.14
C GLN A 232 -1.66 -1.53 -15.45
N VAL A 233 -0.81 -0.51 -15.62
CA VAL A 233 -1.23 0.85 -15.98
C VAL A 233 -1.92 0.87 -17.34
N ASP A 234 -1.36 0.14 -18.32
CA ASP A 234 -1.87 0.11 -19.69
C ASP A 234 -3.20 -0.65 -19.77
N LEU A 235 -3.30 -1.80 -19.09
CA LEU A 235 -4.54 -2.57 -18.95
C LEU A 235 -5.65 -1.73 -18.30
N PHE A 236 -5.30 -0.97 -17.27
CA PHE A 236 -6.25 -0.10 -16.56
C PHE A 236 -6.68 1.12 -17.38
N GLY A 237 -5.84 1.55 -18.33
CA GLY A 237 -6.17 2.59 -19.29
C GLY A 237 -7.16 2.16 -20.39
N THR A 238 -7.37 0.85 -20.60
CA THR A 238 -8.25 0.36 -21.68
C THR A 238 -9.73 0.56 -21.37
N GLN A 239 -10.58 0.62 -22.40
CA GLN A 239 -12.03 0.64 -22.25
C GLN A 239 -12.64 -0.73 -21.90
N TYR A 240 -11.89 -1.82 -22.11
CA TYR A 240 -12.36 -3.20 -21.98
C TYR A 240 -12.18 -3.79 -20.57
N LEU A 241 -11.51 -3.06 -19.67
CA LEU A 241 -11.39 -3.45 -18.28
C LEU A 241 -12.70 -3.19 -17.54
N GLU A 242 -13.27 -4.27 -17.00
CA GLU A 242 -14.50 -4.23 -16.20
C GLU A 242 -14.20 -4.12 -14.71
N VAL A 243 -13.29 -4.98 -14.22
CA VAL A 243 -12.94 -5.03 -12.80
C VAL A 243 -11.45 -5.29 -12.63
N ALA A 244 -10.81 -4.46 -11.81
CA ALA A 244 -9.48 -4.73 -11.27
C ALA A 244 -9.60 -5.06 -9.78
N THR A 245 -9.12 -6.25 -9.42
CA THR A 245 -8.97 -6.69 -8.03
C THR A 245 -7.50 -6.72 -7.69
N GLU A 246 -7.07 -5.76 -6.89
CA GLU A 246 -5.75 -5.72 -6.29
C GLU A 246 -5.85 -5.71 -4.78
N VAL A 247 -4.96 -6.42 -4.08
CA VAL A 247 -4.78 -6.24 -2.64
C VAL A 247 -4.22 -4.83 -2.40
N CYS A 248 -5.15 -3.87 -2.27
CA CYS A 248 -5.04 -2.43 -1.94
C CYS A 248 -5.80 -1.50 -2.91
N LEU A 249 -6.37 -1.98 -4.02
CA LEU A 249 -7.24 -1.18 -4.89
C LEU A 249 -8.38 -2.07 -5.42
N THR A 250 -9.61 -1.72 -5.08
CA THR A 250 -10.78 -2.19 -5.83
C THR A 250 -11.27 -1.01 -6.65
N SER A 251 -10.85 -0.96 -7.93
CA SER A 251 -11.39 0.00 -8.89
C SER A 251 -12.55 -0.68 -9.60
N ILE A 252 -13.76 -0.22 -9.35
CA ILE A 252 -14.96 -0.58 -10.11
C ILE A 252 -15.25 0.60 -11.02
N ARG A 253 -15.19 0.38 -12.34
CA ARG A 253 -15.66 1.40 -13.29
C ARG A 253 -17.19 1.47 -13.19
N LYS A 254 -17.73 2.69 -13.14
CA LYS A 254 -19.18 2.93 -13.23
C LYS A 254 -19.65 2.78 -14.67
#